data_AF-A0A8E2DN42-F1
#
_entry.id   AF-A0A8E2DN42-F1
#
_cell.length_a   1.000
_cell.length_b   1.000
_cell.length_c   1.000
_cell.angle_alpha   90.00
_cell.angle_beta   90.00
_cell.angle_gamma   90.00
#
_symmetry.space_group_name_H-M   'P 1'
#
loop_
_entity.id
_entity.type
_entity.pdbx_description
1 polymer ?
#
loop_
_entity_poly.entity_id
_entity_poly.type
_entity_poly.pdbx_seq_one_letter_code
_entity_poly.pdbx_strand_id
1 'polypeptide(L)'
;MAANRLSTASSIVRSSSAQHSPTIRNSSRPSTTVADGHAENDSTSADIGAVAEYVRALKLTVGALGCTLESLGEQAAGIVDAGATLILERQVNALRGQFEKKQTAQEDRMQGAQKLLRDEVKGQVRGRLAEEANAIVKEVVQREIAQRVRDQQLTAQIPPELQEEVRRSRLEVLLVRIRLHNSEARRQNALIRSSSLHEPLHPLLPLLDTVHGQNMQLIEAPKASPLFPRDMTSLIKLSMDSLKALLDNYGLRKSDSSGNGVSREKYLNEFMSFIGVGYFCAYECSLSDIPVL
;
A
#
# COMPACT_ATOMS: atom_id res chain seq x y z
N MET A 1 -8.74 0.21 9.95
CA MET A 1 -8.49 -1.03 10.72
C MET A 1 -8.10 -2.12 9.74
N ALA A 2 -7.05 -2.89 10.08
CA ALA A 2 -6.39 -3.97 9.32
C ALA A 2 -5.15 -3.59 8.48
N ALA A 3 -3.96 -3.90 9.04
CA ALA A 3 -2.75 -4.47 8.43
C ALA A 3 -1.69 -4.58 9.55
N ASN A 4 -1.34 -5.74 10.13
CA ASN A 4 -0.40 -6.78 9.63
C ASN A 4 0.86 -6.14 8.98
N ARG A 5 2.12 -6.50 9.27
CA ARG A 5 2.74 -7.66 9.92
C ARG A 5 4.28 -7.44 9.88
N LEU A 6 5.01 -8.21 10.70
CA LEU A 6 6.41 -8.64 10.52
C LEU A 6 7.52 -7.60 10.83
N SER A 7 7.96 -7.61 12.08
CA SER A 7 9.32 -7.23 12.49
C SER A 7 10.10 -8.53 12.73
N THR A 8 11.05 -8.84 11.86
CA THR A 8 11.91 -10.02 11.99
C THR A 8 13.34 -9.68 11.58
N ALA A 9 14.25 -10.01 12.50
CA ALA A 9 15.66 -10.36 12.31
C ALA A 9 16.65 -9.27 11.85
N SER A 10 17.67 -9.02 12.69
CA SER A 10 19.01 -9.60 12.49
C SER A 10 19.97 -9.09 13.56
N SER A 11 20.22 -9.92 14.57
CA SER A 11 21.33 -9.77 15.51
C SER A 11 22.47 -10.65 14.99
N ILE A 12 23.50 -10.03 14.43
CA ILE A 12 24.71 -10.71 13.95
C ILE A 12 25.86 -10.44 14.92
N VAL A 13 26.27 -11.56 15.50
CA VAL A 13 27.45 -11.87 16.30
C VAL A 13 28.71 -11.15 15.83
N ARG A 14 29.36 -10.42 16.74
CA ARG A 14 30.75 -9.95 16.61
C ARG A 14 31.64 -10.75 17.55
N SER A 15 32.35 -11.72 16.98
CA SER A 15 33.38 -12.52 17.65
C SER A 15 34.67 -11.69 17.70
N SER A 16 35.13 -11.35 18.90
CA SER A 16 36.41 -10.70 19.15
C SER A 16 37.45 -11.78 19.42
N SER A 17 38.45 -11.90 18.56
CA SER A 17 39.62 -12.78 18.73
C SER A 17 40.81 -11.92 19.15
N ALA A 18 41.17 -12.01 20.43
CA ALA A 18 42.39 -11.42 20.97
C ALA A 18 43.52 -12.44 20.88
N GLN A 19 44.62 -12.03 20.27
CA GLN A 19 45.84 -12.80 20.10
C GLN A 19 46.66 -12.83 21.39
N HIS A 20 47.14 -14.03 21.74
CA HIS A 20 48.24 -14.26 22.67
C HIS A 20 49.58 -14.28 21.93
N SER A 21 50.64 -13.81 22.58
CA SER A 21 51.99 -14.35 22.41
C SER A 21 52.80 -14.15 23.71
N PRO A 22 53.40 -15.21 24.26
CA PRO A 22 54.32 -15.15 25.39
C PRO A 22 55.78 -15.13 24.92
N THR A 23 56.64 -14.39 25.61
CA THR A 23 58.11 -14.45 25.48
C THR A 23 58.66 -15.09 26.75
N ILE A 24 59.23 -16.30 26.65
CA ILE A 24 60.03 -16.92 27.72
C ILE A 24 61.44 -17.15 27.17
N ARG A 25 62.42 -16.60 27.90
CA ARG A 25 63.86 -16.62 27.61
C ARG A 25 64.52 -17.40 28.75
N ASN A 26 64.93 -18.62 28.48
CA ASN A 26 65.82 -19.49 29.27
C ASN A 26 67.02 -19.80 28.35
N SER A 27 68.24 -20.10 28.75
CA SER A 27 68.92 -20.29 30.03
C SER A 27 70.38 -20.59 29.66
N SER A 28 71.35 -19.90 30.26
CA SER A 28 72.78 -20.08 30.00
C SER A 28 73.36 -21.21 30.88
N ARG A 29 74.20 -22.08 30.29
CA ARG A 29 74.98 -23.15 30.97
C ARG A 29 76.48 -22.80 31.00
N PRO A 30 77.28 -23.43 31.88
CA PRO A 30 78.57 -22.95 32.38
C PRO A 30 79.81 -23.50 31.66
N SER A 31 80.94 -22.86 31.95
CA SER A 31 82.32 -23.25 31.63
C SER A 31 82.85 -24.33 32.58
N THR A 32 83.69 -25.25 32.06
CA THR A 32 84.48 -26.21 32.86
C THR A 32 85.96 -26.09 32.48
N THR A 33 86.81 -25.94 33.50
CA THR A 33 88.25 -25.64 33.42
C THR A 33 89.09 -26.88 33.78
N VAL A 34 90.31 -26.87 33.24
CA VAL A 34 91.37 -27.87 33.14
C VAL A 34 92.15 -28.10 34.45
N ALA A 35 92.70 -29.31 34.68
CA ALA A 35 94.02 -29.62 35.29
C ALA A 35 94.05 -31.15 35.62
N ASP A 36 94.88 -32.03 35.04
CA ASP A 36 96.35 -32.12 34.90
C ASP A 36 97.06 -32.76 36.11
N GLY A 37 98.01 -33.67 35.84
CA GLY A 37 98.88 -34.30 36.84
C GLY A 37 99.22 -35.79 36.62
N HIS A 38 100.29 -36.05 35.86
CA HIS A 38 100.98 -37.35 35.66
C HIS A 38 102.43 -37.24 36.17
N ALA A 39 103.00 -38.34 36.69
CA ALA A 39 104.43 -38.76 36.67
C ALA A 39 104.58 -39.95 37.64
N GLU A 40 105.38 -40.99 37.43
CA GLU A 40 106.60 -41.16 36.65
C GLU A 40 106.89 -42.67 36.64
N ASN A 41 107.27 -43.29 35.51
CA ASN A 41 108.42 -44.21 35.52
C ASN A 41 108.89 -44.68 34.14
N ASP A 42 110.22 -44.68 34.07
CA ASP A 42 111.08 -45.70 33.51
C ASP A 42 111.45 -45.69 32.02
N SER A 43 112.75 -45.92 31.88
CA SER A 43 113.64 -45.50 30.81
C SER A 43 114.11 -46.72 30.01
N THR A 44 114.64 -46.47 28.82
CA THR A 44 115.38 -47.43 27.95
C THR A 44 114.57 -48.27 26.94
N SER A 45 113.69 -47.61 26.17
CA SER A 45 113.14 -48.12 24.88
C SER A 45 112.83 -46.95 23.91
N ALA A 46 113.75 -45.98 23.83
CA ALA A 46 113.47 -44.62 23.31
C ALA A 46 113.18 -44.54 21.79
N ASP A 47 113.74 -45.42 20.95
CA ASP A 47 113.56 -45.30 19.48
C ASP A 47 112.36 -46.08 18.91
N ILE A 48 111.89 -47.14 19.57
CA ILE A 48 110.61 -47.80 19.22
C ILE A 48 109.44 -47.07 19.90
N GLY A 49 109.66 -46.49 21.08
CA GLY A 49 108.73 -45.62 21.78
C GLY A 49 108.41 -44.33 21.00
N ALA A 50 109.41 -43.65 20.43
CA ALA A 50 109.20 -42.44 19.64
C ALA A 50 108.36 -42.68 18.37
N VAL A 51 108.57 -43.82 17.69
CA VAL A 51 107.73 -44.20 16.53
C VAL A 51 106.32 -44.60 16.99
N ALA A 52 106.18 -45.31 18.11
CA ALA A 52 104.88 -45.65 18.67
C ALA A 52 104.12 -44.40 19.17
N GLU A 53 104.81 -43.39 19.72
CA GLU A 53 104.23 -42.10 20.09
C GLU A 53 103.87 -41.27 18.87
N TYR A 54 104.69 -41.26 17.81
CA TYR A 54 104.33 -40.58 16.56
C TYR A 54 103.13 -41.25 15.89
N VAL A 55 103.07 -42.58 15.86
CA VAL A 55 101.90 -43.34 15.37
C VAL A 55 100.68 -43.12 16.27
N ARG A 56 100.87 -43.00 17.60
CA ARG A 56 99.79 -42.67 18.54
C ARG A 56 99.30 -41.24 18.33
N ALA A 57 100.19 -40.28 18.08
CA ALA A 57 99.86 -38.90 17.73
C ALA A 57 99.19 -38.81 16.36
N LEU A 58 99.63 -39.59 15.37
CA LEU A 58 98.98 -39.71 14.06
C LEU A 58 97.58 -40.32 14.18
N LYS A 59 97.40 -41.36 15.01
CA LYS A 59 96.08 -41.93 15.27
C LYS A 59 95.16 -40.96 16.01
N LEU A 60 95.70 -40.20 16.97
CA LEU A 60 94.96 -39.15 17.68
C LEU A 60 94.54 -38.01 16.73
N THR A 61 95.44 -37.56 15.86
CA THR A 61 95.15 -36.50 14.88
C THR A 61 94.20 -36.99 13.80
N VAL A 62 94.31 -38.24 13.32
CA VAL A 62 93.36 -38.85 12.39
C VAL A 62 92.00 -39.05 13.06
N GLY A 63 91.95 -39.44 14.33
CA GLY A 63 90.71 -39.52 15.11
C GLY A 63 90.06 -38.14 15.31
N ALA A 64 90.85 -37.12 15.63
CA ALA A 64 90.39 -35.74 15.74
C ALA A 64 89.92 -35.18 14.38
N LEU A 65 90.60 -35.52 13.28
CA LEU A 65 90.15 -35.22 11.92
C LEU A 65 88.85 -35.96 11.57
N GLY A 66 88.70 -37.21 12.01
CA GLY A 66 87.46 -37.97 11.88
C GLY A 66 86.30 -37.29 12.61
N CYS A 67 86.47 -36.94 13.88
CA CYS A 67 85.45 -36.24 14.67
C CYS A 67 85.13 -34.85 14.10
N THR A 68 86.11 -34.11 13.57
CA THR A 68 85.85 -32.82 12.92
C THR A 68 85.14 -32.97 11.58
N LEU A 69 85.46 -33.97 10.77
CA LEU A 69 84.74 -34.29 9.54
C LEU A 69 83.30 -34.75 9.83
N GLU A 70 83.09 -35.53 10.88
CA GLU A 70 81.75 -35.97 11.30
C GLU A 70 80.92 -34.78 11.82
N SER A 71 81.52 -33.90 12.63
CA SER A 71 80.90 -32.63 13.03
C SER A 71 80.61 -31.72 11.83
N LEU A 72 81.51 -31.66 10.84
CA LEU A 72 81.27 -30.92 9.60
C LEU A 72 80.13 -31.54 8.79
N GLY A 73 80.03 -32.87 8.78
CA GLY A 73 78.95 -33.61 8.14
C GLY A 73 77.59 -33.35 8.79
N GLU A 74 77.55 -33.34 10.13
CA GLU A 74 76.34 -33.03 10.90
C GLU A 74 75.94 -31.55 10.73
N GLN A 75 76.91 -30.64 10.70
CA GLN A 75 76.67 -29.23 10.37
C GLN A 75 76.19 -29.04 8.93
N ALA A 76 76.77 -29.76 7.96
CA ALA A 76 76.34 -29.70 6.56
C ALA A 76 74.91 -30.24 6.39
N ALA A 77 74.56 -31.33 7.06
CA ALA A 77 73.19 -31.85 7.09
C ALA A 77 72.20 -30.84 7.70
N GLY A 78 72.59 -30.20 8.80
CA GLY A 78 71.81 -29.11 9.41
C GLY A 78 71.64 -27.89 8.51
N ILE A 79 72.69 -27.51 7.75
CA ILE A 79 72.64 -26.40 6.79
C ILE A 79 71.70 -26.73 5.62
N VAL A 80 71.67 -27.98 5.15
CA VAL A 80 70.76 -28.41 4.07
C VAL A 80 69.30 -28.31 4.53
N ASP A 81 68.99 -28.75 5.75
CA ASP A 81 67.64 -28.64 6.32
C ASP A 81 67.24 -27.17 6.59
N ALA A 82 68.16 -26.37 7.12
CA ALA A 82 67.99 -24.93 7.26
C ALA A 82 67.78 -24.21 5.90
N GLY A 83 68.42 -24.70 4.84
CA GLY A 83 68.21 -24.20 3.48
C GLY A 83 66.80 -24.48 2.96
N ALA A 84 66.27 -25.68 3.21
CA ALA A 84 64.91 -26.05 2.82
C ALA A 84 63.85 -25.22 3.57
N THR A 85 64.04 -25.02 4.88
CA THR A 85 63.13 -24.17 5.68
C THR A 85 63.16 -22.71 5.22
N LEU A 86 64.33 -22.16 4.90
CA LEU A 86 64.45 -20.79 4.39
C LEU A 86 63.75 -20.60 3.03
N ILE A 87 63.82 -21.59 2.14
CA ILE A 87 63.09 -21.56 0.87
C ILE A 87 61.57 -21.58 1.11
N LEU A 88 61.11 -22.42 2.05
CA LEU A 88 59.70 -22.49 2.44
C LEU A 88 59.22 -21.14 3.00
N GLU A 89 59.99 -20.51 3.89
CA GLU A 89 59.65 -19.21 4.46
C GLU A 89 59.51 -18.13 3.37
N ARG A 90 60.44 -18.12 2.40
CA ARG A 90 60.35 -17.20 1.25
C ARG A 90 59.07 -17.43 0.44
N GLN A 91 58.69 -18.69 0.19
CA GLN A 91 57.46 -19.01 -0.52
C GLN A 91 56.21 -18.61 0.27
N VAL A 92 56.17 -18.88 1.58
CA VAL A 92 55.07 -18.46 2.47
C VAL A 92 54.91 -16.94 2.47
N ASN A 93 56.02 -16.21 2.56
CA ASN A 93 55.99 -14.74 2.52
C ASN A 93 55.54 -14.21 1.15
N ALA A 94 55.96 -14.84 0.04
CA ALA A 94 55.47 -14.49 -1.29
C ALA A 94 53.95 -14.72 -1.44
N LEU A 95 53.43 -15.83 -0.93
CA LEU A 95 52.00 -16.14 -0.94
C LEU A 95 51.21 -15.17 -0.06
N ARG A 96 51.72 -14.81 1.12
CA ARG A 96 51.11 -13.78 1.98
C ARG A 96 51.02 -12.44 1.25
N GLY A 97 52.09 -12.00 0.62
CA GLY A 97 52.09 -10.77 -0.17
C GLY A 97 51.09 -10.80 -1.34
N GLN A 98 50.91 -11.95 -2.01
CA GLN A 98 49.88 -12.10 -3.04
C GLN A 98 48.45 -12.07 -2.45
N PHE A 99 48.25 -12.69 -1.29
CA PHE A 99 46.96 -12.70 -0.61
C PHE A 99 46.56 -11.29 -0.16
N GLU A 100 47.47 -10.53 0.44
CA GLU A 100 47.23 -9.13 0.84
C GLU A 100 46.89 -8.24 -0.36
N LYS A 101 47.60 -8.39 -1.49
CA LYS A 101 47.28 -7.69 -2.74
C LYS A 101 45.90 -8.03 -3.27
N LYS A 102 45.50 -9.31 -3.22
CA LYS A 102 44.16 -9.72 -3.63
C LYS A 102 43.08 -9.22 -2.66
N GLN A 103 43.37 -9.23 -1.36
CA GLN A 103 42.45 -8.77 -0.33
C GLN A 103 42.18 -7.27 -0.46
N THR A 104 43.24 -6.46 -0.58
CA THR A 104 43.12 -5.00 -0.80
C THR A 104 42.35 -4.70 -2.09
N ALA A 105 42.68 -5.36 -3.20
CA ALA A 105 41.94 -5.18 -4.46
C ALA A 105 40.47 -5.61 -4.37
N GLN A 106 40.15 -6.63 -3.56
CA GLN A 106 38.77 -7.07 -3.34
C GLN A 106 38.00 -6.10 -2.44
N GLU A 107 38.64 -5.57 -1.40
CA GLU A 107 38.10 -4.53 -0.53
C GLU A 107 37.72 -3.28 -1.34
N ASP A 108 38.63 -2.81 -2.21
CA ASP A 108 38.40 -1.64 -3.07
C ASP A 108 37.21 -1.86 -4.03
N ARG A 109 37.11 -3.07 -4.62
CA ARG A 109 35.96 -3.44 -5.46
C ARG A 109 34.66 -3.47 -4.66
N MET A 110 34.70 -3.99 -3.44
CA MET A 110 33.55 -4.06 -2.56
C MET A 110 33.07 -2.67 -2.15
N GLN A 111 33.99 -1.77 -1.82
CA GLN A 111 33.68 -0.37 -1.51
C GLN A 111 33.13 0.37 -2.74
N GLY A 112 33.70 0.14 -3.93
CA GLY A 112 33.18 0.68 -5.19
C GLY A 112 31.74 0.22 -5.47
N ALA A 113 31.48 -1.09 -5.34
CA ALA A 113 30.14 -1.65 -5.50
C ALA A 113 29.16 -1.11 -4.45
N GLN A 114 29.59 -0.97 -3.20
CA GLN A 114 28.76 -0.41 -2.13
C GLN A 114 28.38 1.05 -2.40
N LYS A 115 29.31 1.86 -2.94
CA LYS A 115 29.05 3.25 -3.31
C LYS A 115 28.03 3.34 -4.45
N LEU A 116 28.23 2.57 -5.52
CA LEU A 116 27.30 2.53 -6.66
C LEU A 116 25.90 2.12 -6.23
N LEU A 117 25.79 1.04 -5.45
CA LEU A 117 24.50 0.55 -4.95
C LEU A 117 23.82 1.59 -4.04
N ARG A 118 24.58 2.27 -3.18
CA ARG A 118 24.05 3.33 -2.32
C ARG A 118 23.51 4.50 -3.13
N ASP A 119 24.22 4.91 -4.18
CA ASP A 119 23.81 6.03 -5.02
C ASP A 119 22.59 5.69 -5.88
N GLU A 120 22.52 4.46 -6.41
CA GLU A 120 21.35 3.97 -7.15
C GLU A 120 20.11 3.88 -6.26
N VAL A 121 20.23 3.29 -5.07
CA VAL A 121 19.11 3.19 -4.12
C VAL A 121 18.65 4.59 -3.68
N LYS A 122 19.57 5.52 -3.41
CA LYS A 122 19.22 6.91 -3.11
C LYS A 122 18.48 7.59 -4.27
N GLY A 123 18.91 7.36 -5.50
CA GLY A 123 18.25 7.85 -6.70
C GLY A 123 16.82 7.33 -6.82
N GLN A 124 16.62 6.01 -6.71
CA GLN A 124 15.31 5.38 -6.81
C GLN A 124 14.36 5.83 -5.69
N VAL A 125 14.84 5.90 -4.44
CA VAL A 125 14.02 6.35 -3.30
C VAL A 125 13.62 7.81 -3.47
N ARG A 126 14.54 8.68 -3.89
CA ARG A 126 14.21 10.10 -4.16
C ARG A 126 13.22 10.25 -5.30
N GLY A 127 13.38 9.48 -6.38
CA GLY A 127 12.46 9.49 -7.51
C GLY A 127 11.05 9.13 -7.09
N ARG A 128 10.88 7.97 -6.42
CA ARG A 128 9.56 7.51 -5.95
C ARG A 128 8.93 8.47 -4.94
N LEU A 129 9.71 8.96 -3.98
CA LEU A 129 9.18 9.90 -2.98
C LEU A 129 8.77 11.23 -3.62
N ALA A 130 9.52 11.72 -4.61
CA ALA A 130 9.15 12.93 -5.34
C ALA A 130 7.88 12.71 -6.18
N GLU A 131 7.73 11.57 -6.84
CA GLU A 131 6.52 11.21 -7.59
C GLU A 131 5.29 11.14 -6.67
N GLU A 132 5.39 10.45 -5.53
CA GLU A 132 4.31 10.37 -4.54
C GLU A 132 3.97 11.73 -3.94
N ALA A 133 4.98 12.52 -3.54
CA ALA A 133 4.77 13.86 -3.01
C ALA A 133 4.09 14.77 -4.05
N ASN A 134 4.53 14.72 -5.31
CA ASN A 134 3.92 15.50 -6.40
C ASN A 134 2.47 15.07 -6.66
N ALA A 135 2.16 13.77 -6.57
CA ALA A 135 0.80 13.27 -6.71
C ALA A 135 -0.11 13.83 -5.60
N ILE A 136 0.35 13.78 -4.34
CA ILE A 136 -0.39 14.31 -3.19
C ILE A 136 -0.58 15.83 -3.32
N VAL A 137 0.48 16.57 -3.64
CA VAL A 137 0.40 18.03 -3.83
C VAL A 137 -0.58 18.37 -4.95
N LYS A 138 -0.53 17.66 -6.08
CA LYS A 138 -1.45 17.86 -7.20
C LYS A 138 -2.91 17.66 -6.77
N GLU A 139 -3.21 16.61 -6.02
CA GLU A 139 -4.56 16.35 -5.52
C GLU A 139 -5.05 17.45 -4.57
N VAL A 140 -4.21 17.85 -3.61
CA VAL A 140 -4.54 18.91 -2.64
C VAL A 140 -4.76 20.25 -3.34
N VAL A 141 -3.85 20.61 -4.25
CA VAL A 141 -3.95 21.85 -5.03
C VAL A 141 -5.18 21.83 -5.92
N GLN A 142 -5.50 20.71 -6.58
CA GLN A 142 -6.72 20.60 -7.39
C GLN A 142 -7.99 20.79 -6.55
N ARG A 143 -8.04 20.19 -5.35
CA ARG A 143 -9.17 20.34 -4.42
C ARG A 143 -9.32 21.79 -3.96
N GLU A 144 -8.23 22.42 -3.53
CA GLU A 144 -8.19 23.82 -3.09
C GLU A 144 -8.60 24.78 -4.21
N ILE A 145 -8.06 24.61 -5.42
CA ILE A 145 -8.44 25.43 -6.58
C ILE A 145 -9.93 25.25 -6.86
N ALA A 146 -10.44 24.01 -6.92
CA ALA A 146 -11.84 23.76 -7.19
C ALA A 146 -12.78 24.36 -6.11
N GLN A 147 -12.32 24.44 -4.86
CA GLN A 147 -13.06 25.09 -3.78
C GLN A 147 -13.01 26.61 -3.89
N ARG A 148 -11.83 27.21 -4.06
CA ARG A 148 -11.68 28.67 -4.22
C ARG A 148 -12.40 29.19 -5.47
N VAL A 149 -12.33 28.46 -6.58
CA VAL A 149 -13.06 28.81 -7.80
C VAL A 149 -14.56 28.80 -7.54
N ARG A 150 -15.10 27.78 -6.84
CA ARG A 150 -16.52 27.71 -6.48
C ARG A 150 -16.94 28.82 -5.54
N ASP A 151 -16.23 29.01 -4.44
CA ASP A 151 -16.68 29.86 -3.34
C ASP A 151 -16.40 31.35 -3.60
N GLN A 152 -15.26 31.67 -4.24
CA GLN A 152 -14.82 33.06 -4.41
C GLN A 152 -15.05 33.56 -5.82
N GLN A 153 -14.55 32.85 -6.83
CA GLN A 153 -14.55 33.38 -8.20
C GLN A 153 -15.93 33.27 -8.85
N LEU A 154 -16.58 32.11 -8.77
CA LEU A 154 -17.91 31.92 -9.35
C LEU A 154 -18.96 32.78 -8.64
N THR A 155 -18.93 32.86 -7.30
CA THR A 155 -19.89 33.69 -6.56
C THR A 155 -19.69 35.18 -6.80
N ALA A 156 -18.44 35.65 -6.98
CA ALA A 156 -18.16 37.05 -7.28
C ALA A 156 -18.43 37.42 -8.74
N GLN A 157 -18.17 36.50 -9.68
CA GLN A 157 -18.33 36.79 -11.12
C GLN A 157 -19.73 36.51 -11.66
N ILE A 158 -20.55 35.73 -10.97
CA ILE A 158 -21.93 35.46 -11.36
C ILE A 158 -22.85 36.33 -10.50
N PRO A 159 -23.37 37.45 -11.02
CA PRO A 159 -24.34 38.27 -10.32
C PRO A 159 -25.51 37.43 -9.78
N PRO A 160 -25.98 37.69 -8.55
CA PRO A 160 -27.09 36.94 -7.95
C PRO A 160 -28.36 37.04 -8.78
N GLU A 161 -28.53 38.12 -9.55
CA GLU A 161 -29.67 38.31 -10.46
C GLU A 161 -29.72 37.22 -11.54
N LEU A 162 -28.57 36.88 -12.14
CA LEU A 162 -28.49 35.82 -13.15
C LEU A 162 -28.71 34.44 -12.54
N GLN A 163 -28.27 34.21 -11.29
CA GLN A 163 -28.54 32.95 -10.60
C GLN A 163 -30.05 32.76 -10.35
N GLU A 164 -30.72 33.82 -9.90
CA GLU A 164 -32.16 33.83 -9.70
C GLU A 164 -32.93 33.69 -11.02
N GLU A 165 -32.44 34.27 -12.11
CA GLU A 165 -33.02 34.11 -13.45
C GLU A 165 -32.89 32.68 -13.96
N VAL A 166 -31.70 32.08 -13.86
CA VAL A 166 -31.49 30.66 -14.20
C VAL A 166 -32.38 29.77 -13.34
N ARG A 167 -32.52 30.07 -12.04
CA ARG A 167 -33.41 29.34 -11.15
C ARG A 167 -34.86 29.46 -11.63
N ARG A 168 -35.36 30.67 -11.90
CA ARG A 168 -36.72 30.91 -12.41
C ARG A 168 -36.96 30.16 -13.72
N SER A 169 -36.05 30.27 -14.68
CA SER A 169 -36.17 29.58 -15.98
C SER A 169 -36.22 28.05 -15.82
N ARG A 170 -35.38 27.49 -14.93
CA ARG A 170 -35.42 26.05 -14.63
C ARG A 170 -36.77 25.62 -14.04
N LEU A 171 -37.37 26.45 -13.18
CA LEU A 171 -38.70 26.19 -12.63
C LEU A 171 -39.78 26.26 -13.69
N GLU A 172 -39.70 27.22 -14.61
CA GLU A 172 -40.63 27.34 -15.73
C GLU A 172 -40.54 26.11 -16.65
N VAL A 173 -39.33 25.68 -17.02
CA VAL A 173 -39.13 24.48 -17.84
C VAL A 173 -39.69 23.23 -17.14
N LEU A 174 -39.44 23.09 -15.84
CA LEU A 174 -39.96 21.98 -15.06
C LEU A 174 -41.48 22.00 -14.99
N LEU A 175 -42.09 23.17 -14.77
CA LEU A 175 -43.53 23.35 -14.77
C LEU A 175 -44.16 23.00 -16.12
N VAL A 176 -43.54 23.44 -17.24
CA VAL A 176 -43.97 23.08 -18.59
C VAL A 176 -43.89 21.56 -18.79
N ARG A 177 -42.81 20.91 -18.33
CA ARG A 177 -42.66 19.47 -18.41
C ARG A 177 -43.74 18.72 -17.63
N ILE A 178 -44.08 19.17 -16.43
CA ILE A 178 -45.18 18.61 -15.63
C ILE A 178 -46.50 18.79 -16.36
N ARG A 179 -46.79 19.98 -16.88
CA ARG A 179 -48.04 20.26 -17.61
C ARG A 179 -48.16 19.37 -18.84
N LEU A 180 -47.07 19.19 -19.58
CA LEU A 180 -47.01 18.32 -20.74
C LEU A 180 -47.26 16.85 -20.33
N HIS A 181 -46.54 16.35 -19.33
CA HIS A 181 -46.73 15.00 -18.79
C HIS A 181 -48.18 14.78 -18.35
N ASN A 182 -48.74 15.73 -17.59
CA ASN A 182 -50.12 15.66 -17.11
C ASN A 182 -51.13 15.72 -18.25
N SER A 183 -50.88 16.51 -19.29
CA SER A 183 -51.75 16.56 -20.47
C SER A 183 -51.75 15.24 -21.24
N GLU A 184 -50.58 14.61 -21.38
CA GLU A 184 -50.45 13.32 -22.06
C GLU A 184 -51.05 12.19 -21.21
N ALA A 185 -50.82 12.17 -19.90
CA ALA A 185 -51.45 11.24 -18.99
C ALA A 185 -52.98 11.38 -18.98
N ARG A 186 -53.52 12.61 -19.00
CA ARG A 186 -54.97 12.86 -19.15
C ARG A 186 -55.50 12.35 -20.47
N ARG A 187 -54.78 12.59 -21.56
CA ARG A 187 -55.14 12.09 -22.89
C ARG A 187 -55.21 10.57 -22.90
N GLN A 188 -54.25 9.89 -22.28
CA GLN A 188 -54.22 8.43 -22.18
C GLN A 188 -55.35 7.90 -21.30
N ASN A 189 -55.57 8.51 -20.13
CA ASN A 189 -56.68 8.15 -19.24
C ASN A 189 -58.06 8.37 -19.89
N ALA A 190 -58.20 9.37 -20.77
CA ALA A 190 -59.44 9.63 -21.51
C ALA A 190 -59.81 8.53 -22.50
N LEU A 191 -58.83 7.74 -22.96
CA LEU A 191 -59.05 6.63 -23.88
C LEU A 191 -59.60 5.38 -23.18
N ILE A 192 -59.47 5.31 -21.85
CA ILE A 192 -59.97 4.18 -21.05
C ILE A 192 -61.49 4.15 -21.17
N ARG A 193 -62.00 3.02 -21.67
CA ARG A 193 -63.44 2.80 -21.86
C ARG A 193 -64.06 2.24 -20.58
N SER A 194 -65.37 2.42 -20.42
CA SER A 194 -66.12 1.79 -19.32
C SER A 194 -66.03 0.26 -19.30
N SER A 195 -65.73 -0.36 -20.45
CA SER A 195 -65.51 -1.80 -20.58
C SER A 195 -64.14 -2.29 -20.10
N SER A 196 -63.13 -1.42 -19.97
CA SER A 196 -61.73 -1.79 -19.67
C SER A 196 -61.24 -1.21 -18.32
N LEU A 197 -61.96 -1.47 -17.24
CA LEU A 197 -61.66 -0.95 -15.88
C LEU A 197 -60.33 -1.44 -15.24
N HIS A 198 -59.66 -2.40 -15.87
CA HIS A 198 -58.39 -3.00 -15.42
C HIS A 198 -57.18 -2.41 -16.15
N GLU A 199 -57.40 -1.52 -17.12
CA GLU A 199 -56.33 -0.78 -17.78
C GLU A 199 -55.63 0.14 -16.77
N PRO A 200 -54.27 0.18 -16.75
CA PRO A 200 -53.55 0.96 -15.78
C PRO A 200 -53.75 2.46 -16.01
N LEU A 201 -54.04 3.20 -14.94
CA LEU A 201 -54.13 4.65 -14.96
C LEU A 201 -52.74 5.26 -15.02
N HIS A 202 -52.57 6.26 -15.90
CA HIS A 202 -51.35 7.03 -15.98
C HIS A 202 -51.33 8.11 -14.87
N PRO A 203 -50.33 8.08 -13.98
CA PRO A 203 -50.28 8.99 -12.84
C PRO A 203 -49.98 10.42 -13.26
N LEU A 204 -50.74 11.34 -12.67
CA LEU A 204 -50.46 12.77 -12.77
C LEU A 204 -49.36 13.15 -11.77
N LEU A 205 -48.51 14.07 -12.18
CA LEU A 205 -47.51 14.67 -11.30
C LEU A 205 -48.16 15.86 -10.56
N PRO A 206 -47.92 16.00 -9.25
CA PRO A 206 -48.40 17.15 -8.49
C PRO A 206 -47.76 18.44 -9.02
N LEU A 207 -48.52 19.55 -9.03
CA LEU A 207 -47.95 20.86 -9.38
C LEU A 207 -47.04 21.35 -8.25
N LEU A 208 -45.95 22.02 -8.61
CA LEU A 208 -44.94 22.52 -7.66
C LEU A 208 -45.53 23.44 -6.58
N ASP A 209 -46.61 24.16 -6.89
CA ASP A 209 -47.20 25.16 -6.00
C ASP A 209 -47.82 24.55 -4.73
N THR A 210 -48.19 23.26 -4.74
CA THR A 210 -48.84 22.61 -3.59
C THR A 210 -47.83 22.00 -2.61
N VAL A 211 -46.61 21.72 -3.05
CA VAL A 211 -45.54 21.16 -2.22
C VAL A 211 -44.83 22.31 -1.51
N HIS A 212 -45.40 22.70 -0.38
CA HIS A 212 -44.98 23.81 0.47
C HIS A 212 -43.45 23.82 0.71
N GLY A 213 -42.77 24.82 0.15
CA GLY A 213 -41.67 25.55 0.77
C GLY A 213 -40.36 24.86 1.11
N GLN A 214 -40.21 23.53 0.93
CA GLN A 214 -38.98 22.85 1.31
C GLN A 214 -37.98 22.75 0.15
N ASN A 215 -37.03 23.69 0.15
CA ASN A 215 -35.73 23.61 -0.51
C ASN A 215 -35.74 23.27 -2.00
N MET A 216 -36.05 24.29 -2.82
CA MET A 216 -35.83 24.35 -4.29
C MET A 216 -34.36 24.14 -4.75
N GLN A 217 -33.47 23.67 -3.88
CA GLN A 217 -32.05 23.46 -4.19
C GLN A 217 -31.79 22.13 -4.89
N LEU A 218 -32.69 21.14 -4.78
CA LEU A 218 -32.55 19.86 -5.48
C LEU A 218 -33.65 19.73 -6.53
N ILE A 219 -33.30 20.01 -7.79
CA ILE A 219 -34.18 19.92 -8.96
C ILE A 219 -34.34 18.45 -9.34
N GLU A 220 -34.91 17.65 -8.43
CA GLU A 220 -35.36 16.32 -8.78
C GLU A 220 -36.76 16.42 -9.40
N ALA A 221 -37.01 15.62 -10.45
CA ALA A 221 -38.32 15.61 -11.10
C ALA A 221 -39.39 15.16 -10.07
N PRO A 222 -40.54 15.85 -9.99
CA PRO A 222 -41.57 15.48 -9.02
C PRO A 222 -42.02 14.05 -9.25
N LYS A 223 -42.06 13.30 -8.17
CA LYS A 223 -42.54 11.92 -8.17
C LYS A 223 -44.05 11.90 -8.04
N ALA A 224 -44.71 10.98 -8.74
CA ALA A 224 -46.14 10.74 -8.57
C ALA A 224 -46.47 10.38 -7.11
N SER A 225 -47.65 10.81 -6.64
CA SER A 225 -48.11 10.48 -5.29
C SER A 225 -48.22 8.97 -5.11
N PRO A 226 -47.72 8.39 -4.00
CA PRO A 226 -47.84 6.95 -3.73
C PRO A 226 -49.29 6.51 -3.53
N LEU A 227 -50.21 7.46 -3.28
CA LEU A 227 -51.64 7.21 -3.13
C LEU A 227 -52.39 7.17 -4.47
N PHE A 228 -51.70 7.40 -5.60
CA PHE A 228 -52.35 7.35 -6.90
C PHE A 228 -52.77 5.91 -7.23
N PRO A 229 -54.06 5.67 -7.56
CA PRO A 229 -54.56 4.33 -7.84
C PRO A 229 -53.95 3.76 -9.13
N ARG A 230 -53.66 2.46 -9.15
CA ARG A 230 -53.10 1.79 -10.33
C ARG A 230 -54.10 1.64 -11.47
N ASP A 231 -55.38 1.47 -11.19
CA ASP A 231 -56.45 1.22 -12.15
C ASP A 231 -57.78 1.84 -11.69
N MET A 232 -58.76 1.91 -12.60
CA MET A 232 -60.09 2.46 -12.29
C MET A 232 -60.82 1.65 -11.21
N THR A 233 -60.60 0.34 -11.19
CA THR A 233 -61.17 -0.55 -10.15
C THR A 233 -60.66 -0.19 -8.76
N SER A 234 -59.35 0.07 -8.60
CA SER A 234 -58.79 0.51 -7.31
C SER A 234 -59.32 1.87 -6.92
N LEU A 235 -59.43 2.81 -7.87
CA LEU A 235 -59.98 4.15 -7.64
C LEU A 235 -61.43 4.07 -7.11
N ILE A 236 -62.28 3.26 -7.73
CA ILE A 236 -63.68 3.05 -7.31
C ILE A 236 -63.77 2.32 -5.97
N LYS A 237 -62.73 1.60 -5.53
CA LYS A 237 -62.69 0.91 -4.23
C LYS A 237 -62.11 1.76 -3.10
N LEU A 238 -61.54 2.94 -3.39
CA LEU A 238 -60.93 3.78 -2.35
C LEU A 238 -61.97 4.23 -1.30
N SER A 239 -61.55 4.20 -0.03
CA SER A 239 -62.34 4.76 1.07
C SER A 239 -62.47 6.28 0.92
N MET A 240 -63.49 6.85 1.56
CA MET A 240 -63.73 8.30 1.53
C MET A 240 -62.51 9.09 2.03
N ASP A 241 -61.82 8.59 3.06
CA ASP A 241 -60.68 9.27 3.66
C ASP A 241 -59.44 9.24 2.75
N SER A 242 -59.17 8.09 2.12
CA SER A 242 -58.09 7.98 1.12
C SER A 242 -58.35 8.87 -0.10
N LEU A 243 -59.61 8.97 -0.54
CA LEU A 243 -60.00 9.83 -1.64
C LEU A 243 -59.84 11.32 -1.28
N LYS A 244 -60.23 11.75 -0.07
CA LYS A 244 -59.97 13.11 0.43
C LYS A 244 -58.48 13.42 0.48
N ALA A 245 -57.67 12.51 1.03
CA ALA A 245 -56.22 12.66 1.06
C ALA A 245 -55.63 12.75 -0.36
N LEU A 246 -56.20 12.02 -1.32
CA LEU A 246 -55.81 12.10 -2.73
C LEU A 246 -56.13 13.49 -3.31
N LEU A 247 -57.36 13.99 -3.13
CA LEU A 247 -57.77 15.31 -3.59
C LEU A 247 -56.95 16.43 -2.93
N ASP A 248 -56.60 16.29 -1.65
CA ASP A 248 -55.74 17.21 -0.92
C ASP A 248 -54.33 17.27 -1.53
N ASN A 249 -53.73 16.10 -1.83
CA ASN A 249 -52.40 16.03 -2.45
C ASN A 249 -52.34 16.72 -3.83
N TYR A 250 -53.43 16.67 -4.59
CA TYR A 250 -53.53 17.33 -5.90
C TYR A 250 -54.08 18.77 -5.82
N GLY A 251 -54.36 19.29 -4.62
CA GLY A 251 -54.89 20.64 -4.43
C GLY A 251 -56.29 20.84 -5.03
N LEU A 252 -57.07 19.77 -5.17
CA LEU A 252 -58.42 19.81 -5.73
C LEU A 252 -59.49 20.09 -4.69
N ARG A 253 -59.17 19.88 -3.41
CA ARG A 253 -60.11 20.17 -2.33
C ARG A 253 -60.30 21.67 -2.22
N LYS A 254 -61.42 22.16 -2.75
CA LYS A 254 -61.91 23.48 -2.43
C LYS A 254 -62.28 23.47 -0.95
N SER A 255 -61.85 24.49 -0.22
CA SER A 255 -62.18 24.69 1.19
C SER A 255 -63.66 25.09 1.31
N ASP A 256 -64.55 24.18 0.92
CA ASP A 256 -65.98 24.36 0.99
C ASP A 256 -66.35 24.10 2.45
N SER A 257 -66.29 25.14 3.28
CA SER A 257 -66.62 25.13 4.71
C SER A 257 -68.09 24.78 5.00
N SER A 258 -68.88 24.47 3.97
CA SER A 258 -70.27 24.07 4.09
C SER A 258 -70.32 22.57 4.32
N GLY A 259 -70.28 22.16 5.60
CA GLY A 259 -70.27 20.77 6.07
C GLY A 259 -71.53 19.95 5.77
N ASN A 260 -72.25 20.27 4.71
CA ASN A 260 -73.47 19.57 4.33
C ASN A 260 -73.14 18.42 3.38
N GLY A 261 -72.86 17.23 3.96
CA GLY A 261 -73.03 15.92 3.32
C GLY A 261 -72.47 15.75 1.90
N VAL A 262 -71.21 16.13 1.64
CA VAL A 262 -70.60 15.83 0.34
C VAL A 262 -70.48 14.31 0.16
N SER A 263 -71.28 13.76 -0.76
CA SER A 263 -71.26 12.34 -1.10
C SER A 263 -69.92 11.95 -1.69
N ARG A 264 -69.45 10.73 -1.39
CA ARG A 264 -68.18 10.17 -1.88
C ARG A 264 -68.08 10.23 -3.41
N GLU A 265 -69.22 10.06 -4.07
CA GLU A 265 -69.41 10.06 -5.51
C GLU A 265 -69.05 11.41 -6.13
N LYS A 266 -69.34 12.52 -5.43
CA LYS A 266 -68.97 13.86 -5.89
C LYS A 266 -67.45 14.01 -5.96
N TYR A 267 -66.75 13.60 -4.90
CA TYR A 267 -65.29 13.61 -4.85
C TYR A 267 -64.66 12.68 -5.89
N LEU A 268 -65.29 11.53 -6.11
CA LEU A 268 -64.83 10.56 -7.10
C LEU A 268 -64.98 11.13 -8.52
N ASN A 269 -66.15 11.67 -8.84
CA ASN A 269 -66.42 12.28 -10.15
C ASN A 269 -65.55 13.52 -10.39
N GLU A 270 -65.29 14.33 -9.36
CA GLU A 270 -64.35 15.45 -9.42
C GLU A 270 -62.93 14.99 -9.74
N PHE A 271 -62.45 13.94 -9.06
CA PHE A 271 -61.13 13.36 -9.34
C PHE A 271 -61.07 12.70 -10.72
N MET A 272 -62.09 11.94 -11.12
CA MET A 272 -62.19 11.32 -12.46
C MET A 272 -62.15 12.38 -13.57
N SER A 273 -62.88 13.48 -13.40
CA SER A 273 -62.85 14.62 -14.31
C SER A 273 -61.45 15.25 -14.37
N PHE A 274 -60.78 15.40 -13.22
CA PHE A 274 -59.42 15.95 -13.17
C PHE A 274 -58.37 15.08 -13.88
N ILE A 275 -58.46 13.74 -13.77
CA ILE A 275 -57.57 12.81 -14.46
C ILE A 275 -57.90 12.63 -15.94
N GLY A 276 -58.98 13.24 -16.44
CA GLY A 276 -59.38 13.23 -17.84
C GLY A 276 -60.26 12.03 -18.24
N VAL A 277 -60.76 11.25 -17.29
CA VAL A 277 -61.66 10.12 -17.60
C VAL A 277 -63.03 10.67 -18.00
N GLY A 278 -63.48 10.30 -19.20
CA GLY A 278 -64.65 10.91 -19.85
C GLY A 278 -66.01 10.35 -19.43
N TYR A 279 -66.06 9.32 -18.59
CA TYR A 279 -67.31 8.76 -18.08
C TYR A 279 -67.49 9.10 -16.60
N PHE A 280 -68.71 9.44 -16.22
CA PHE A 280 -69.07 9.75 -14.85
C PHE A 280 -69.66 8.50 -14.20
N CYS A 281 -69.35 8.29 -12.91
CA CYS A 281 -70.13 7.37 -12.09
C CYS A 281 -71.48 8.07 -11.79
N ALA A 282 -72.40 8.00 -12.75
CA ALA A 282 -73.81 8.17 -12.46
C ALA A 282 -74.24 6.90 -11.73
N TYR A 283 -74.43 7.01 -10.42
CA TYR A 283 -75.28 6.03 -9.77
C TYR A 283 -76.66 6.29 -10.34
N GLU A 284 -77.16 5.34 -11.14
CA GLU A 284 -78.59 5.28 -11.43
C GLU A 284 -79.31 5.44 -10.09
N CYS A 285 -80.18 6.46 -10.07
CA CYS A 285 -81.34 6.51 -9.19
C CYS A 285 -81.79 5.09 -8.91
N SER A 286 -81.84 4.73 -7.64
CA SER A 286 -82.50 3.55 -7.10
C SER A 286 -83.51 2.98 -8.10
N LEU A 287 -83.11 1.89 -8.77
CA LEU A 287 -83.93 1.10 -9.69
C LEU A 287 -85.09 0.39 -8.95
N SER A 288 -85.52 0.93 -7.81
CA SER A 288 -86.63 0.49 -6.96
C SER A 288 -87.94 1.22 -7.26
N ASP A 289 -87.95 2.24 -8.12
CA ASP A 289 -89.16 2.98 -8.53
C ASP A 289 -89.50 2.80 -10.03
N ILE A 290 -89.37 1.59 -10.56
CA ILE A 290 -90.06 1.24 -11.81
C ILE A 290 -91.43 0.65 -11.42
N PRO A 291 -92.54 1.41 -11.53
CA PRO A 291 -93.86 0.81 -11.38
C PRO A 291 -94.04 -0.20 -12.52
N VAL A 292 -94.21 -1.47 -12.15
CA VAL A 292 -94.65 -2.53 -13.06
C VAL A 292 -96.06 -2.14 -13.53
N LEU A 293 -96.20 -1.76 -14.79
CA LEU A 293 -97.48 -1.63 -15.49
C LEU A 293 -97.91 -2.99 -16.05
#